data_AF-E1LQC3-F1
#
_entry.id   AF-E1LQC3-F1
#
_cell.length_a   1.000
_cell.length_b   1.000
_cell.length_c   1.000
_cell.angle_alpha   90.00
_cell.angle_beta   90.00
_cell.angle_gamma   90.00
#
_symmetry.space_group_name_H-M   'P 1'
#
loop_
_entity.id
_entity.type
_entity.pdbx_description
1 polymer ?
#
loop_
_entity_poly.entity_id
_entity_poly.type
_entity_poly.pdbx_seq_one_letter_code
_entity_poly.pdbx_strand_id
1 'polypeptide(L)' 'MNNNLLVLQSDFGLVDGAVSAMIGVALEESPTLKIHHLTHDITPYNIFEGSYRLFQTVDYWPEGTTFV' A
#
# COMPACT_ATOMS: atom_id res chain seq x y z
N MET A 1 -9.48 16.24 -5.34
CA MET A 1 -8.64 16.02 -6.56
C MET A 1 -7.81 14.78 -6.30
N ASN A 2 -7.65 13.86 -7.27
CA ASN A 2 -6.81 12.67 -7.09
C ASN A 2 -5.34 13.03 -7.33
N ASN A 3 -4.43 12.62 -6.44
CA ASN A 3 -3.02 13.06 -6.45
C ASN A 3 -2.02 12.01 -6.99
N ASN A 4 -2.52 10.94 -7.65
CA ASN A 4 -1.76 9.81 -8.20
C ASN A 4 -0.83 9.10 -7.19
N LEU A 5 -1.04 9.27 -5.88
CA LEU A 5 -0.33 8.55 -4.83
C LEU A 5 -1.10 7.27 -4.49
N LEU A 6 -0.41 6.13 -4.55
CA LEU A 6 -0.90 4.83 -4.11
C LEU A 6 0.02 4.31 -3.01
N VAL A 7 -0.53 4.00 -1.84
CA VAL A 7 0.22 3.47 -0.69
C VAL A 7 -0.24 2.04 -0.42
N LEU A 8 0.68 1.09 -0.50
CA LEU A 8 0.41 -0.34 -0.37
C LEU A 8 0.73 -0.86 1.03
N GLN A 9 -0.16 -1.67 1.58
CA GLN A 9 -0.01 -2.40 2.83
C GLN A 9 -0.47 -3.86 2.66
N SER A 10 0.29 -4.84 3.14
CA SER A 10 -0.18 -6.23 3.22
C SER A 10 0.55 -7.04 4.30
N ASP A 11 0.17 -8.31 4.44
CA ASP A 11 0.84 -9.33 5.24
C ASP A 11 1.59 -10.37 4.38
N PHE A 12 1.86 -10.05 3.11
CA PHE A 12 2.50 -10.96 2.16
C PHE A 12 4.02 -11.09 2.37
N GLY A 13 4.64 -10.15 3.07
CA GLY A 13 6.09 -9.99 3.08
C GLY A 13 6.65 -9.60 1.72
N LEU A 14 7.97 -9.58 1.61
CA LEU A 14 8.72 -9.26 0.39
C LEU A 14 9.54 -10.44 -0.15
N VAL A 15 9.28 -11.65 0.36
CA VAL A 15 10.08 -12.84 0.04
C VAL A 15 9.73 -13.40 -1.33
N ASP A 16 8.45 -13.33 -1.73
CA ASP A 16 7.98 -13.83 -3.03
C ASP A 16 7.49 -12.71 -3.96
N GLY A 17 6.91 -13.10 -5.09
CA GLY A 17 6.47 -12.19 -6.14
C GLY A 17 5.16 -11.43 -5.88
N ALA A 18 4.48 -11.62 -4.75
CA ALA A 18 3.14 -11.09 -4.54
C ALA A 18 3.09 -9.55 -4.61
N VAL A 19 3.94 -8.86 -3.85
CA VAL A 19 4.01 -7.38 -3.87
C VAL A 19 4.50 -6.86 -5.23
N SER A 20 5.42 -7.57 -5.88
CA SER A 20 5.88 -7.25 -7.23
C SER A 20 4.74 -7.29 -8.25
N ALA A 21 3.88 -8.31 -8.17
CA ALA A 21 2.71 -8.43 -9.02
C ALA A 21 1.68 -7.31 -8.77
N MET A 22 1.46 -6.93 -7.50
CA MET A 22 0.59 -5.79 -7.15
C MET A 22 1.06 -4.49 -7.82
N ILE A 23 2.38 -4.22 -7.78
CA ILE A 23 2.98 -3.05 -8.43
C ILE A 23 2.78 -3.12 -9.95
N GLY A 24 3.02 -4.28 -10.56
CA GLY A 24 2.84 -4.49 -12.01
C GLY A 24 1.43 -4.16 -12.47
N VAL A 25 0.41 -4.74 -11.81
CA VAL A 25 -1.00 -4.49 -12.13
C VAL A 25 -1.37 -3.02 -11.94
N ALA A 26 -0.90 -2.37 -10.86
CA ALA A 26 -1.16 -0.95 -10.65
C ALA A 26 -0.59 -0.08 -11.78
N LEU A 27 0.62 -0.40 -12.27
CA LEU A 27 1.26 0.34 -13.36
C LEU A 27 0.66 0.04 -14.74
N GLU A 28 0.05 -1.13 -14.95
CA GLU A 28 -0.75 -1.42 -16.15
C GLU A 28 -1.99 -0.52 -16.23
N GLU A 29 -2.67 -0.31 -15.11
CA GLU A 29 -3.85 0.56 -15.03
C GLU A 29 -3.49 2.05 -15.16
N SER A 30 -2.40 2.47 -14.52
CA SER A 30 -1.89 3.84 -14.66
C SER A 30 -0.37 3.90 -14.51
N PRO A 31 0.36 4.05 -15.62
CA PRO A 31 1.84 4.13 -15.61
C PRO A 31 2.42 5.33 -14.86
N THR A 32 1.59 6.30 -14.50
CA THR A 32 2.00 7.54 -13.80
C THR A 32 1.76 7.51 -12.30
N LEU A 33 1.28 6.38 -11.75
CA LEU A 33 1.11 6.22 -10.31
C LEU A 33 2.45 6.32 -9.59
N LYS A 34 2.45 7.04 -8.48
CA LYS A 34 3.54 7.07 -7.52
C LYS A 34 3.20 6.06 -6.43
N ILE A 35 3.81 4.89 -6.53
CA ILE A 35 3.56 3.77 -5.64
C ILE A 35 4.55 3.85 -4.46
N HIS A 36 4.00 3.77 -3.26
CA HIS A 36 4.73 3.76 -2.01
C HIS A 36 4.29 2.58 -1.15
N HIS A 37 5.14 2.17 -0.22
CA HIS A 37 4.84 1.08 0.71
C HIS A 37 4.65 1.65 2.11
N LEU A 38 3.56 1.25 2.77
CA LEU A 38 3.39 1.44 4.20
C LEU A 38 4.19 0.37 4.93
N THR A 39 3.80 -0.90 4.76
CA THR A 39 4.56 -2.08 5.17
C THR A 39 3.97 -3.33 4.52
N HIS A 40 4.80 -4.35 4.34
CA HIS A 40 4.35 -5.70 3.95
C HIS A 40 4.64 -6.74 5.05
N ASP A 41 5.10 -6.30 6.22
CA ASP A 41 5.55 -7.15 7.32
C ASP A 41 4.49 -7.30 8.42
N ILE A 42 3.21 -7.08 8.09
CA ILE A 42 2.13 -7.36 9.04
C ILE A 42 2.12 -8.84 9.36
N THR A 43 1.93 -9.19 10.64
CA THR A 43 1.76 -10.59 11.04
C THR A 43 0.63 -11.21 10.23
N PRO A 44 0.82 -12.36 9.54
CA PRO A 44 -0.20 -12.96 8.71
C PRO A 44 -1.56 -13.05 9.41
N TYR A 45 -2.60 -12.57 8.74
CA TYR A 45 -4.00 -12.54 9.19
C TYR A 45 -4.30 -11.63 10.39
N ASN A 46 -3.35 -10.80 10.84
CA ASN A 46 -3.52 -9.90 11.98
C ASN A 46 -4.15 -8.56 11.57
N ILE A 47 -5.48 -8.53 11.50
CA ILE A 47 -6.26 -7.35 11.09
C ILE A 47 -6.05 -6.17 12.07
N PHE A 48 -5.88 -6.44 13.37
CA PHE A 48 -5.66 -5.36 14.35
C PHE A 48 -4.34 -4.64 14.08
N GLU A 49 -3.26 -5.38 13.87
CA GLU A 49 -1.96 -4.80 13.50
C GLU A 49 -2.07 -3.99 12.21
N GLY A 50 -2.68 -4.54 11.15
CA GLY A 50 -2.89 -3.81 9.89
C GLY A 50 -3.70 -2.52 10.05
N SER A 51 -4.76 -2.53 10.87
CA SER A 51 -5.55 -1.34 11.16
C SER A 51 -4.75 -0.28 11.92
N TYR A 52 -3.90 -0.71 12.85
CA TYR A 52 -3.09 0.19 13.66
C TYR A 52 -2.00 0.86 12.83
N ARG A 53 -1.34 0.11 11.94
CA ARG A 53 -0.35 0.67 10.99
C ARG A 53 -0.96 1.73 10.06
N LEU A 54 -2.15 1.47 9.52
CA LEU A 54 -2.87 2.44 8.70
C LEU A 54 -3.26 3.70 9.51
N PHE A 55 -3.83 3.51 10.70
CA PHE A 55 -4.22 4.60 11.60
C PHE A 55 -3.04 5.51 11.93
N GLN A 56 -1.84 4.95 12.15
CA GLN A 56 -0.65 5.72 12.47
C GLN A 56 -0.14 6.59 11.32
N THR A 57 -0.47 6.27 10.06
CA THR A 57 0.15 6.94 8.90
C THR A 57 -0.79 7.87 8.13
N VAL A 58 -2.10 7.58 8.12
CA VAL A 58 -3.05 8.17 7.16
C VAL A 58 -3.05 9.71 7.18
N ASP A 59 -2.95 10.31 8.37
CA ASP A 59 -2.98 11.77 8.55
C ASP A 59 -1.74 12.50 8.02
N TYR A 60 -0.65 11.78 7.72
CA TYR A 60 0.57 12.36 7.15
C TYR A 60 0.57 12.41 5.62
N TRP A 61 -0.42 11.78 4.97
CA TRP A 61 -0.52 11.76 3.52
C TRP A 61 -1.43 12.88 3.00
N PRO A 62 -1.11 13.48 1.84
CA PRO A 62 -1.97 14.51 1.27
C PRO A 62 -3.37 13.99 0.95
N GLU A 63 -4.36 14.89 1.00
CA GLU A 63 -5.73 14.57 0.57
C GLU A 63 -5.73 14.00 -0.86
N GLY A 64 -6.53 12.95 -1.08
CA GLY A 64 -6.63 12.26 -2.37
C GLY A 64 -5.63 11.13 -2.60
N THR A 65 -4.83 10.75 -1.59
CA THR A 65 -4.03 9.53 -1.60
C THR A 65 -4.92 8.30 -1.48
N THR A 66 -4.65 7.28 -2.29
CA THR A 66 -5.31 5.98 -2.21
C THR A 66 -4.46 5.03 -1.36
N PHE A 67 -5.07 4.43 -0.34
CA PHE A 67 -4.47 3.36 0.47
C PHE A 67 -5.08 2.02 0.06
N VAL A 68 -4.22 1.01 -0.14
CA VAL A 68 -4.59 -0.36 -0.50
C VAL A 68 -3.89 -1.34 0.41
#